data_AF-A0A4Q4BRG8-F1
#
_entry.id   AF-A0A4Q4BRG8-F1
#
_cell.length_a   1.000
_cell.length_b   1.000
_cell.length_c   1.000
_cell.angle_alpha   90.00
_cell.angle_beta   90.00
_cell.angle_gamma   90.00
#
_symmetry.space_group_name_H-M   'P 1'
#
loop_
_entity.id
_entity.type
_entity.pdbx_description
1 polymer ?
#
loop_
_entity_poly.entity_id
_entity_poly.type
_entity_poly.pdbx_seq_one_letter_code
_entity_poly.pdbx_strand_id
1 'polypeptide(L)'
;MTQTPILADLQSLTKAALPQVEALFIQARDTLKTQVSAAGKVSNQALEARQFQAHSLAWLATYVEALRQLDAWATRLHSEGKLGQMEALILQIGFGEYLTQIAGGIPMSQTEFARLSDLGLSYTPGPHAATLMAEGNTPDARHALVA
;
A
#
# COMPACT_ATOMS: atom_id res chain seq x y z
N MET A 1 -14.31 17.00 25.60
CA MET A 1 -14.42 16.64 24.17
C MET A 1 -13.73 15.31 24.04
N THR A 2 -14.43 14.23 23.72
CA THR A 2 -13.81 12.92 23.48
C THR A 2 -12.97 13.04 22.23
N GLN A 3 -11.65 12.93 22.38
CA GLN A 3 -10.71 12.95 21.27
C GLN A 3 -11.00 11.69 20.44
N THR A 4 -11.42 11.87 19.19
CA THR A 4 -11.68 10.75 18.28
C THR A 4 -10.33 10.12 17.89
N PRO A 5 -10.23 8.78 17.78
CA PRO A 5 -9.02 8.12 17.29
C PRO A 5 -8.81 8.25 15.77
N ILE A 6 -9.65 9.05 15.10
CA ILE A 6 -9.54 9.37 13.68
C ILE A 6 -8.58 10.54 13.49
N LEU A 7 -7.59 10.35 12.60
CA LEU A 7 -6.64 11.36 12.20
C LEU A 7 -7.33 12.56 11.54
N ALA A 8 -6.87 13.76 11.90
CA ALA A 8 -7.24 14.97 11.19
C ALA A 8 -6.77 14.89 9.73
N ASP A 9 -7.54 15.49 8.82
CA ASP A 9 -7.22 15.58 7.39
C ASP A 9 -6.94 14.23 6.70
N LEU A 10 -7.59 13.15 7.17
CA LEU A 10 -7.35 11.78 6.71
C LEU A 10 -7.38 11.60 5.18
N GLN A 11 -8.32 12.22 4.48
CA GLN A 11 -8.41 12.14 3.02
C GLN A 11 -7.23 12.83 2.33
N SER A 12 -6.76 13.95 2.87
CA SER A 12 -5.57 14.65 2.36
C SER A 12 -4.31 13.79 2.58
N LEU A 13 -4.19 13.16 3.75
CA LEU A 13 -3.07 12.26 4.06
C LEU A 13 -3.02 11.06 3.09
N THR A 14 -4.14 10.36 2.93
CA THR A 14 -4.24 9.15 2.10
C THR A 14 -3.98 9.45 0.62
N LYS A 15 -4.62 10.49 0.07
CA LYS A 15 -4.35 10.97 -1.29
C LYS A 15 -2.89 11.36 -1.51
N ALA A 16 -2.25 12.03 -0.54
CA ALA A 16 -0.87 12.47 -0.66
C ALA A 16 0.17 11.33 -0.54
N ALA A 17 -0.20 10.20 0.07
CA ALA A 17 0.69 9.04 0.19
C ALA A 17 0.75 8.19 -1.11
N LEU A 18 -0.33 8.17 -1.91
CA LEU A 18 -0.43 7.32 -3.10
C LEU A 18 0.71 7.50 -4.13
N PRO A 19 1.12 8.72 -4.52
CA PRO A 19 2.12 8.88 -5.57
C PRO A 19 3.47 8.20 -5.26
N GLN A 20 3.84 8.11 -3.99
CA GLN A 20 5.11 7.48 -3.59
C GLN A 20 5.09 5.96 -3.82
N VAL A 21 4.01 5.29 -3.42
CA VAL A 21 3.88 3.83 -3.60
C VAL A 21 3.62 3.44 -5.06
N GLU A 22 2.96 4.31 -5.82
CA GLU A 22 2.82 4.15 -7.28
C GLU A 22 4.17 4.24 -7.99
N ALA A 23 5.03 5.18 -7.59
CA ALA A 23 6.38 5.30 -8.12
C ALA A 23 7.24 4.05 -7.82
N LEU A 24 7.14 3.48 -6.62
CA LEU A 24 7.81 2.23 -6.27
C LEU A 24 7.38 1.08 -7.20
N PHE A 25 6.07 0.93 -7.43
CA PHE A 25 5.57 -0.11 -8.34
C PHE A 25 6.06 0.09 -9.77
N ILE A 26 5.98 1.31 -10.31
CA ILE A 26 6.45 1.61 -11.68
C ILE A 26 7.93 1.27 -11.82
N GLN A 27 8.76 1.71 -10.86
CA GLN A 27 10.19 1.45 -10.87
C GLN A 27 10.50 -0.06 -10.78
N ALA A 28 9.83 -0.79 -9.88
CA ALA A 28 10.00 -2.24 -9.74
C ALA A 28 9.59 -2.99 -11.02
N ARG A 29 8.43 -2.64 -11.58
CA ARG A 29 7.90 -3.24 -12.81
C ARG A 29 8.85 -3.05 -13.97
N ASP A 30 9.31 -1.83 -14.18
CA ASP A 30 10.16 -1.51 -15.33
C ASP A 30 11.53 -2.17 -15.18
N THR A 31 12.09 -2.18 -13.96
CA THR A 31 13.34 -2.91 -13.65
C THR A 31 13.19 -4.40 -13.95
N LEU A 32 12.17 -5.06 -13.40
CA LEU A 32 11.99 -6.50 -13.64
C LEU A 32 11.73 -6.78 -15.12
N LYS A 33 10.94 -5.95 -15.81
CA LYS A 33 10.65 -6.10 -17.24
C LYS A 33 11.94 -6.13 -18.07
N THR A 34 12.93 -5.26 -17.78
CA THR A 34 14.22 -5.30 -18.49
C THR A 34 14.99 -6.59 -18.26
N GLN A 35 14.83 -7.21 -17.09
CA GLN A 35 15.57 -8.40 -16.67
C GLN A 35 14.93 -9.72 -17.18
N VAL A 36 13.63 -9.69 -17.48
CA VAL A 36 12.88 -10.87 -17.94
C VAL A 36 12.48 -10.80 -19.41
N SER A 37 12.89 -9.76 -20.14
CA SER A 37 12.58 -9.61 -21.56
C SER A 37 13.78 -9.97 -22.45
N ALA A 38 13.52 -10.69 -23.54
CA ALA A 38 14.48 -10.99 -24.59
C ALA A 38 13.85 -10.66 -25.96
N ALA A 39 14.60 -9.97 -26.83
CA ALA A 39 14.11 -9.55 -28.16
C ALA A 39 12.74 -8.83 -28.12
N GLY A 40 12.52 -7.98 -27.12
CA GLY A 40 11.29 -7.18 -26.97
C GLY A 40 10.06 -7.94 -26.43
N LYS A 41 10.20 -9.22 -26.05
CA LYS A 41 9.13 -10.02 -25.45
C LYS A 41 9.55 -10.56 -24.09
N VAL A 42 8.58 -10.77 -23.19
CA VAL A 42 8.81 -11.46 -21.93
C VAL A 42 9.22 -12.91 -22.22
N SER A 43 10.33 -13.34 -21.62
CA SER A 43 10.84 -14.70 -21.70
C SER A 43 10.31 -15.51 -20.51
N ASN A 44 9.57 -16.59 -20.79
CA ASN A 44 9.06 -17.48 -19.75
C ASN A 44 10.19 -18.05 -18.88
N GLN A 45 11.29 -18.46 -19.50
CA GLN A 45 12.45 -19.00 -18.79
C GLN A 45 13.09 -17.95 -17.86
N ALA A 46 13.21 -16.70 -18.31
CA ALA A 46 13.78 -15.63 -17.50
C ALA A 46 12.84 -15.22 -16.35
N LEU A 47 11.52 -15.25 -16.59
CA LEU A 47 10.51 -14.99 -15.58
C LEU A 47 10.50 -16.09 -14.51
N GLU A 48 10.60 -17.36 -14.91
CA GLU A 48 10.69 -18.52 -14.01
C GLU A 48 11.95 -18.46 -13.14
N ALA A 49 13.10 -18.15 -13.73
CA ALA A 49 14.35 -17.94 -12.98
C ALA A 49 14.27 -16.80 -11.95
N ARG A 50 13.26 -15.94 -12.05
CA ARG A 50 12.98 -14.81 -11.15
C ARG A 50 11.58 -14.89 -10.55
N GLN A 51 11.01 -16.09 -10.40
CA GLN A 51 9.61 -16.27 -9.99
C GLN A 51 9.28 -15.54 -8.69
N PHE A 52 10.13 -15.64 -7.67
CA PHE A 52 9.92 -14.95 -6.39
C PHE A 52 9.87 -13.42 -6.57
N GLN A 53 10.76 -12.85 -7.40
CA GLN A 53 10.77 -11.43 -7.71
C GLN A 53 9.52 -11.01 -8.51
N ALA A 54 9.07 -11.84 -9.45
CA ALA A 54 7.85 -11.62 -10.20
C ALA A 54 6.59 -11.67 -9.31
N HIS A 55 6.51 -12.63 -8.38
CA HIS A 55 5.45 -12.68 -7.40
C HIS A 55 5.51 -11.51 -6.43
N SER A 56 6.71 -11.10 -6.02
CA SER A 56 6.89 -9.91 -5.16
C SER A 56 6.37 -8.65 -5.83
N LEU A 57 6.63 -8.49 -7.13
CA LEU A 57 6.06 -7.40 -7.92
C LEU A 57 4.52 -7.47 -7.97
N ALA A 58 3.96 -8.66 -8.15
CA ALA A 58 2.50 -8.85 -8.19
C ALA A 58 1.82 -8.51 -6.85
N TRP A 59 2.43 -8.88 -5.73
CA TRP A 59 1.94 -8.52 -4.39
C TRP A 59 2.07 -7.02 -4.11
N LEU A 60 3.19 -6.40 -4.50
CA LEU A 60 3.32 -4.93 -4.44
C LEU A 60 2.23 -4.24 -5.27
N ALA A 61 2.00 -4.69 -6.51
CA ALA A 61 0.95 -4.17 -7.37
C ALA A 61 -0.44 -4.29 -6.73
N THR A 62 -0.71 -5.43 -6.07
CA THR A 62 -1.97 -5.68 -5.37
C THR A 62 -2.20 -4.69 -4.24
N TYR A 63 -1.18 -4.41 -3.42
CA TYR A 63 -1.32 -3.44 -2.32
C TYR A 63 -1.38 -1.99 -2.81
N VAL A 64 -0.64 -1.64 -3.86
CA VAL A 64 -0.78 -0.31 -4.50
C VAL A 64 -2.20 -0.12 -5.03
N GLU A 65 -2.78 -1.13 -5.68
CA GLU A 65 -4.16 -1.07 -6.15
C GLU A 65 -5.17 -1.02 -4.99
N ALA A 66 -4.96 -1.80 -3.94
CA ALA A 66 -5.83 -1.77 -2.77
C ALA A 66 -5.88 -0.39 -2.12
N LEU A 67 -4.73 0.28 -1.95
CA LEU A 67 -4.66 1.65 -1.44
C LEU A 67 -5.38 2.64 -2.37
N ARG A 68 -5.18 2.52 -3.69
CA ARG A 68 -5.87 3.36 -4.68
C ARG A 68 -7.39 3.20 -4.59
N GLN A 69 -7.87 1.97 -4.52
CA GLN A 69 -9.30 1.69 -4.46
C GLN A 69 -9.91 2.11 -3.13
N LEU A 70 -9.18 2.02 -2.02
CA LEU A 70 -9.63 2.45 -0.71
C LEU A 70 -9.78 3.98 -0.63
N ASP A 71 -8.80 4.74 -1.15
CA ASP A 71 -8.89 6.20 -1.29
C ASP A 71 -10.05 6.62 -2.21
N ALA A 72 -10.18 5.96 -3.37
CA ALA A 72 -11.24 6.26 -4.32
C ALA A 72 -12.63 5.95 -3.75
N TRP A 73 -12.78 4.86 -3.00
CA TRP A 73 -14.00 4.51 -2.29
C TRP A 73 -14.38 5.57 -1.25
N ALA A 74 -13.43 5.96 -0.39
CA ALA A 74 -13.66 6.98 0.62
C ALA A 74 -13.98 8.35 0.01
N THR A 75 -13.33 8.69 -1.11
CA THR A 75 -13.61 9.92 -1.87
C THR A 75 -15.06 9.95 -2.38
N ARG A 76 -15.55 8.85 -2.96
CA ARG A 76 -16.95 8.75 -3.42
C ARG A 76 -17.93 8.89 -2.25
N LEU A 77 -17.68 8.17 -1.16
CA LEU A 77 -18.53 8.27 0.04
C LEU A 77 -18.57 9.70 0.59
N HIS A 78 -17.44 10.40 0.62
CA HIS A 78 -17.39 11.79 1.06
C HIS A 78 -18.21 12.71 0.16
N SER A 79 -18.09 12.56 -1.17
CA SER A 79 -18.89 13.35 -2.11
C SER A 79 -20.40 13.12 -1.98
N GLU A 80 -20.80 11.96 -1.47
CA GLU A 80 -22.19 11.61 -1.20
C GLU A 80 -22.65 11.96 0.22
N GLY A 81 -21.78 12.52 1.07
CA GLY A 81 -22.08 12.78 2.49
C GLY A 81 -22.23 11.50 3.33
N LYS A 82 -21.67 10.39 2.86
CA LYS A 82 -21.78 9.04 3.46
C LYS A 82 -20.48 8.54 4.09
N LEU A 83 -19.42 9.34 4.11
CA LEU A 83 -18.18 8.98 4.81
C LEU A 83 -18.39 9.19 6.31
N GLY A 84 -18.81 8.14 7.01
CA GLY A 84 -19.02 8.14 8.45
C GLY A 84 -17.76 7.76 9.23
N GLN A 85 -17.94 7.60 10.55
CA GLN A 85 -16.87 7.23 11.47
C GLN A 85 -16.28 5.85 11.15
N MET A 86 -17.13 4.86 10.87
CA MET A 86 -16.69 3.49 10.57
C MET A 86 -15.86 3.46 9.28
N GLU A 87 -16.30 4.16 8.23
CA GLU A 87 -15.59 4.21 6.95
C GLU A 87 -14.26 4.94 7.05
N ALA A 88 -14.20 6.02 7.84
CA ALA A 88 -12.95 6.72 8.14
C ALA A 88 -11.95 5.82 8.89
N LEU A 89 -12.42 5.04 9.87
CA LEU A 89 -11.55 4.08 10.59
C LEU A 89 -11.03 2.97 9.67
N ILE A 90 -11.89 2.41 8.80
CA ILE A 90 -11.47 1.42 7.81
C ILE A 90 -10.39 1.99 6.88
N LEU A 91 -10.61 3.22 6.35
CA LEU A 91 -9.64 3.91 5.50
C LEU A 91 -8.30 4.09 6.21
N GLN A 92 -8.33 4.64 7.42
CA GLN A 92 -7.15 4.95 8.22
C GLN A 92 -6.35 3.69 8.58
N ILE A 93 -7.03 2.66 9.11
CA ILE A 93 -6.41 1.38 9.48
C ILE A 93 -5.84 0.70 8.25
N GLY A 94 -6.58 0.66 7.14
CA GLY A 94 -6.15 0.05 5.89
C GLY A 94 -4.88 0.70 5.34
N PHE A 95 -4.83 2.04 5.27
CA PHE A 95 -3.63 2.76 4.86
C PHE A 95 -2.44 2.52 5.80
N GLY A 96 -2.67 2.60 7.12
CA GLY A 96 -1.61 2.36 8.11
C GLY A 96 -1.00 0.96 8.01
N GLU A 97 -1.84 -0.06 7.86
CA GLU A 97 -1.39 -1.45 7.70
C GLU A 97 -0.62 -1.63 6.38
N TYR A 98 -1.23 -1.23 5.26
CA TYR A 98 -0.72 -1.61 3.94
C TYR A 98 0.54 -0.82 3.57
N LEU A 99 0.64 0.45 3.98
CA LEU A 99 1.89 1.22 3.83
C LEU A 99 3.03 0.61 4.68
N THR A 100 2.71 0.16 5.90
CA THR A 100 3.70 -0.49 6.78
C THR A 100 4.16 -1.83 6.22
N GLN A 101 3.25 -2.63 5.65
CA GLN A 101 3.61 -3.88 5.00
C GLN A 101 4.37 -3.68 3.68
N ILE A 102 4.07 -2.63 2.88
CA ILE A 102 4.90 -2.27 1.72
C ILE A 102 6.34 -1.95 2.17
N ALA A 103 6.51 -1.24 3.28
CA ALA A 103 7.83 -0.89 3.80
C ALA A 103 8.56 -2.08 4.45
N GLY A 104 7.85 -2.93 5.20
CA GLY A 104 8.43 -4.00 6.03
C GLY A 104 8.45 -5.40 5.40
N GLY A 105 7.56 -5.66 4.43
CA GLY A 105 7.39 -6.95 3.76
C GLY A 105 5.92 -7.39 3.73
N ILE A 106 5.41 -7.67 2.53
CA ILE A 106 4.05 -8.13 2.29
C ILE A 106 4.01 -9.67 2.41
N PRO A 107 3.22 -10.25 3.30
CA PRO A 107 3.12 -11.70 3.41
C PRO A 107 2.43 -12.29 2.17
N MET A 108 3.17 -13.04 1.36
CA MET A 108 2.63 -13.84 0.25
C MET A 108 2.09 -15.18 0.77
N SER A 109 2.80 -15.72 1.75
CA SER A 109 2.43 -16.87 2.57
C SER A 109 2.89 -16.61 4.00
N GLN A 110 2.79 -17.60 4.91
CA GLN A 110 3.26 -17.43 6.29
C GLN A 110 4.78 -17.22 6.38
N THR A 111 5.55 -17.73 5.41
CA THR A 111 7.03 -17.70 5.43
C THR A 111 7.63 -16.94 4.25
N GLU A 112 6.85 -16.58 3.25
CA GLU A 112 7.32 -15.83 2.09
C GLU A 112 6.79 -14.40 2.13
N PHE A 113 7.71 -13.44 2.07
CA PHE A 113 7.39 -12.02 2.15
C PHE A 113 7.96 -11.31 0.93
N ALA A 114 7.12 -10.58 0.21
CA ALA A 114 7.56 -9.68 -0.84
C ALA A 114 8.13 -8.41 -0.22
N ARG A 115 9.44 -8.20 -0.32
CA ARG A 115 10.11 -6.99 0.17
C ARG A 115 10.58 -6.13 -1.00
N LEU A 116 10.69 -4.83 -0.76
CA LEU A 116 11.28 -3.90 -1.74
C LEU A 116 12.72 -4.26 -2.09
N SER A 117 13.48 -4.83 -1.16
CA SER A 117 14.83 -5.34 -1.40
C SER A 117 14.87 -6.45 -2.44
N ASP A 118 13.83 -7.30 -2.51
CA ASP A 118 13.74 -8.37 -3.50
C ASP A 118 13.51 -7.81 -4.91
N LEU A 119 13.04 -6.56 -4.99
CA LEU A 119 12.86 -5.78 -6.22
C LEU A 119 14.02 -4.80 -6.48
N GLY A 120 15.07 -4.81 -5.65
CA GLY A 120 16.21 -3.89 -5.76
C GLY A 120 15.88 -2.45 -5.39
N LEU A 121 14.86 -2.23 -4.58
CA LEU A 121 14.37 -0.90 -4.17
C LEU A 121 14.60 -0.64 -2.68
N SER A 122 14.65 0.64 -2.33
CA SER A 122 14.53 1.14 -0.96
C SER A 122 13.38 2.15 -0.90
N TYR A 123 12.84 2.38 0.30
CA TYR A 123 11.76 3.33 0.50
C TYR A 123 12.00 4.16 1.76
N THR A 124 11.93 5.47 1.60
CA THR A 124 11.86 6.43 2.70
C THR A 124 10.51 7.13 2.61
N PRO A 125 9.56 6.85 3.52
CA PRO A 125 8.23 7.43 3.44
C PRO A 125 8.29 8.95 3.61
N GLY A 126 7.53 9.66 2.78
CA GLY A 126 7.26 11.08 3.00
C GLY A 126 6.40 11.32 4.24
N PRO A 127 6.22 12.58 4.66
CA PRO A 127 5.53 12.92 5.91
C PRO A 127 4.12 12.33 6.00
N HIS A 128 3.31 12.42 4.93
CA HIS A 128 1.94 11.90 4.92
C HIS A 128 1.89 10.37 5.10
N ALA A 129 2.74 9.63 4.38
CA ALA A 129 2.84 8.18 4.52
C ALA A 129 3.39 7.79 5.90
N ALA A 130 4.37 8.53 6.41
CA ALA A 130 4.94 8.30 7.74
C ALA A 130 3.89 8.49 8.85
N THR A 131 3.07 9.54 8.79
CA THR A 131 1.94 9.73 9.72
C THR A 131 0.96 8.58 9.65
N LEU A 132 0.52 8.17 8.45
CA LEU A 132 -0.41 7.05 8.29
C LEU A 132 0.17 5.73 8.82
N MET A 133 1.45 5.45 8.56
CA MET A 133 2.13 4.26 9.06
C MET A 133 2.23 4.25 10.60
N ALA A 134 2.53 5.41 11.21
CA ALA A 134 2.74 5.52 12.65
C ALA A 134 1.41 5.51 13.44
N GLU A 135 0.39 6.19 12.92
CA GLU A 135 -0.81 6.53 13.69
C GLU A 135 -2.10 5.94 13.09
N GLY A 136 -2.02 5.34 11.89
CA GLY A 136 -3.22 4.85 11.20
C GLY A 136 -3.80 3.59 11.82
N ASN A 137 -2.95 2.61 12.16
CA ASN A 137 -3.41 1.31 12.63
C ASN A 137 -3.12 1.05 14.12
N THR A 138 -3.73 1.86 14.98
CA THR A 138 -3.51 1.85 16.44
C THR A 138 -4.52 0.96 17.18
N PRO A 139 -4.22 0.54 18.43
CA PRO A 139 -5.19 -0.13 19.28
C PRO A 139 -6.49 0.65 19.44
N ASP A 140 -6.41 1.99 19.62
CA ASP A 140 -7.58 2.85 19.80
C ASP A 140 -8.45 2.91 18.54
N ALA A 141 -7.84 3.02 17.35
CA ALA A 141 -8.56 2.98 16.08
C ALA A 141 -9.25 1.62 15.87
N ARG A 142 -8.55 0.51 16.15
CA ARG A 142 -9.12 -0.84 16.06
C ARG A 142 -10.25 -1.06 17.05
N HIS A 143 -10.12 -0.57 18.28
CA HIS A 143 -11.17 -0.65 19.29
C HIS A 143 -12.41 0.13 18.87
N ALA A 144 -12.23 1.37 18.40
CA ALA A 144 -13.34 2.21 17.93
C ALA A 144 -14.05 1.67 16.68
N LEU A 145 -13.39 0.84 15.86
CA LEU A 145 -14.01 0.23 14.68
C LEU A 145 -15.04 -0.84 15.04
N VAL A 146 -14.87 -1.52 16.17
CA VAL A 146 -15.69 -2.67 16.58
C VAL A 146 -16.61 -2.38 17.77
N ALA A 147 -16.55 -1.17 18.31
CA ALA A 147 -17.40 -0.69 19.40
C ALA A 147 -18.80 -0.31 18.89
#